data_AF-A0A8H4W819-F1
#
_entry.id   AF-A0A8H4W819-F1
#
_cell.length_a   1.000
_cell.length_b   1.000
_cell.length_c   1.000
_cell.angle_alpha   90.00
_cell.angle_beta   90.00
_cell.angle_gamma   90.00
#
_symmetry.space_group_name_H-M   'P 1'
#
loop_
_entity.id
_entity.type
_entity.pdbx_description
1 polymer ?
#
loop_
_entity_poly.entity_id
_entity_poly.type
_entity_poly.pdbx_seq_one_letter_code
_entity_poly.pdbx_strand_id
1 'polypeptide(L)'
;MRETLDVTDRQIQHAKNHRPTPQKARGRLGKAKLWTPQRRLEAWLLESLSHRHVPWYRILGRIREDYGTQAVSTIFKLLGYIRRTAHKKGFSNTPEDMRMRVLFYENAKTWTRTRLNKLMFSDEIRAASARDSPSHKSMGKKGSRCAATLDPEFEHEPWGHVEKLDFVEERPEHKLRPGVRESETREHSVMN
;
A
#
# COMPACT_ATOMS: atom_id res chain seq x y z
N MET A 1 -26.49 -62.63 15.23
CA MET A 1 -26.04 -61.38 14.57
C MET A 1 -24.55 -61.37 14.17
N ARG A 2 -23.74 -62.41 14.45
CA ARG A 2 -22.33 -62.48 13.99
C ARG A 2 -22.17 -63.02 12.57
N GLU A 3 -23.18 -63.72 12.05
CA GLU A 3 -23.09 -64.46 10.78
C GLU A 3 -23.49 -63.66 9.54
N THR A 4 -23.96 -62.42 9.69
CA THR A 4 -24.50 -61.63 8.57
C THR A 4 -23.58 -60.53 8.06
N LEU A 5 -22.47 -60.23 8.75
CA LEU A 5 -21.55 -59.18 8.36
C LEU A 5 -20.12 -59.71 8.52
N ASP A 6 -19.37 -59.82 7.40
CA ASP A 6 -17.95 -60.21 7.35
C ASP A 6 -17.05 -59.12 7.97
N VAL A 7 -17.21 -58.87 9.28
CA VAL A 7 -16.44 -57.89 10.04
C VAL A 7 -15.69 -58.59 11.14
N THR A 8 -14.39 -58.33 11.22
CA THR A 8 -13.51 -58.91 12.25
C THR A 8 -13.78 -58.27 13.61
N ASP A 9 -13.55 -59.01 14.69
CA ASP A 9 -13.65 -58.49 16.07
C ASP A 9 -12.80 -57.22 16.28
N ARG A 10 -11.67 -57.12 15.56
CA ARG A 10 -10.80 -55.94 15.56
C ARG A 10 -11.49 -54.70 14.99
N GLN A 11 -12.26 -54.85 13.92
CA GLN A 11 -13.04 -53.75 13.33
C GLN A 11 -14.21 -53.35 14.24
N ILE A 12 -14.86 -54.30 14.89
CA ILE A 12 -15.93 -54.04 15.87
C ILE A 12 -15.35 -53.26 17.06
N GLN A 13 -14.21 -53.69 17.59
CA GLN A 13 -13.56 -53.02 18.71
C GLN A 13 -13.04 -51.63 18.32
N HIS A 14 -12.54 -51.48 17.09
CA HIS A 14 -12.16 -50.18 16.55
C HIS A 14 -13.38 -49.25 16.43
N ALA A 15 -14.50 -49.71 15.88
CA ALA A 15 -15.73 -48.92 15.76
C ALA A 15 -16.34 -48.53 17.11
N LYS A 16 -16.24 -49.40 18.13
CA LYS A 16 -16.65 -49.08 19.51
C LYS A 16 -15.79 -48.00 20.15
N ASN A 17 -14.49 -48.00 19.87
CA ASN A 17 -13.53 -47.14 20.55
C ASN A 17 -13.20 -45.84 19.79
N HIS A 18 -13.63 -45.70 18.54
CA HIS A 18 -13.35 -44.54 17.70
C HIS A 18 -14.64 -43.86 17.26
N ARG A 19 -14.57 -42.54 17.00
CA ARG A 19 -15.75 -41.79 16.55
C ARG A 19 -16.26 -42.33 15.21
N PRO A 20 -17.59 -42.39 15.00
CA PRO A 20 -18.19 -42.91 13.76
C PRO A 20 -17.85 -42.04 12.54
N THR A 21 -17.56 -40.76 12.76
CA THR A 21 -17.09 -39.86 11.71
C THR A 21 -15.58 -40.03 11.52
N PRO A 22 -15.10 -40.36 10.31
CA PRO A 22 -13.66 -40.43 10.04
C PRO A 22 -13.02 -39.07 10.31
N GLN A 23 -12.33 -38.93 11.44
CA GLN A 23 -11.45 -37.80 11.66
C GLN A 23 -10.20 -38.05 10.83
N LYS A 24 -10.16 -37.52 9.60
CA LYS A 24 -8.89 -37.42 8.88
C LYS A 24 -7.92 -36.75 9.82
N ALA A 25 -6.87 -37.48 10.22
CA ALA A 25 -5.72 -36.87 10.89
C ALA A 25 -5.34 -35.69 9.99
N ARG A 26 -5.50 -34.46 10.49
CA ARG A 26 -5.10 -33.27 9.74
C ARG A 26 -3.62 -33.46 9.50
N GLY A 27 -3.32 -33.86 8.27
CA GLY A 27 -2.15 -34.62 7.95
C GLY A 27 -0.91 -33.91 8.45
N ARG A 28 0.10 -34.72 8.77
CA ARG A 28 1.51 -34.33 8.78
C ARG A 28 1.98 -33.93 7.36
N LEU A 29 1.12 -33.29 6.57
CA LEU A 29 1.55 -32.52 5.42
C LEU A 29 2.34 -31.36 6.04
N GLY A 30 3.66 -31.51 6.06
CA GLY A 30 4.55 -30.53 6.67
C GLY A 30 4.13 -29.15 6.21
N LYS A 31 3.73 -28.29 7.14
CA LYS A 31 3.47 -26.89 6.83
C LYS A 31 4.70 -26.40 6.09
N ALA A 32 4.50 -25.87 4.87
CA ALA A 32 5.61 -25.37 4.08
C ALA A 32 6.46 -24.45 4.98
N LYS A 33 7.77 -24.68 5.03
CA LYS A 33 8.69 -23.87 5.84
C LYS A 33 8.83 -22.50 5.19
N LEU A 34 7.82 -21.64 5.41
CA LEU A 34 7.73 -20.29 4.85
C LEU A 34 8.59 -19.27 5.61
N TRP A 35 9.28 -19.68 6.68
CA TRP A 35 10.04 -18.76 7.54
C TRP A 35 11.22 -18.06 6.83
N THR A 36 12.08 -18.84 6.18
CA THR A 36 13.22 -18.31 5.43
C THR A 36 12.80 -17.40 4.28
N PRO A 37 11.86 -17.80 3.39
CA PRO A 37 11.42 -16.92 2.32
C PRO A 37 10.68 -15.69 2.85
N GLN A 38 9.95 -15.81 3.97
CA GLN A 38 9.30 -14.67 4.62
C GLN A 38 10.28 -13.59 5.05
N ARG A 39 11.34 -13.95 5.78
CA ARG A 39 12.34 -12.97 6.24
C ARG A 39 13.05 -12.26 5.09
N ARG A 40 13.31 -12.97 4.00
CA ARG A 40 13.97 -12.40 2.81
C ARG A 40 13.05 -11.45 2.06
N LEU A 41 11.78 -11.82 1.86
CA LEU A 41 10.80 -10.92 1.26
C LEU A 41 10.58 -9.67 2.11
N GLU A 42 10.55 -9.83 3.43
CA GLU A 42 10.45 -8.72 4.37
C GLU A 42 11.67 -7.78 4.27
N ALA A 43 12.88 -8.34 4.27
CA ALA A 43 14.11 -7.55 4.09
C ALA A 43 14.09 -6.78 2.76
N TRP A 44 13.72 -7.44 1.67
CA TRP A 44 13.57 -6.81 0.35
C TRP A 44 12.54 -5.67 0.38
N LEU A 45 11.38 -5.84 1.04
CA LEU A 45 10.37 -4.78 1.16
C LEU A 45 10.82 -3.57 1.99
N LEU A 46 11.69 -3.80 2.97
CA LEU A 46 12.18 -2.76 3.86
C LEU A 46 13.39 -2.02 3.28
N GLU A 47 14.12 -2.63 2.36
CA GLU A 47 15.27 -2.02 1.67
C GLU A 47 14.92 -0.74 0.91
N SER A 48 13.74 -0.68 0.27
CA SER A 48 13.30 0.51 -0.46
C SER A 48 11.78 0.67 -0.44
N LEU A 49 11.31 1.90 -0.23
CA LEU A 49 9.88 2.22 -0.37
C LEU A 49 9.36 1.94 -1.78
N SER A 50 10.21 2.06 -2.81
CA SER A 50 9.84 1.78 -4.19
C SER A 50 9.38 0.34 -4.42
N HIS A 51 9.91 -0.62 -3.64
CA HIS A 51 9.55 -2.04 -3.73
C HIS A 51 8.08 -2.29 -3.39
N ARG A 52 7.47 -1.42 -2.57
CA ARG A 52 6.04 -1.49 -2.20
C ARG A 52 5.11 -1.05 -3.33
N HIS A 53 5.63 -0.33 -4.33
CA HIS A 53 4.87 0.18 -5.47
C HIS A 53 5.03 -0.67 -6.74
N VAL A 54 5.75 -1.79 -6.67
CA VAL A 54 5.96 -2.67 -7.82
C VAL A 54 4.64 -3.37 -8.17
N PRO A 55 4.20 -3.34 -9.45
CA PRO A 55 3.04 -4.09 -9.88
C PRO A 55 3.20 -5.59 -9.62
N TRP A 56 2.15 -6.25 -9.14
CA TRP A 56 2.17 -7.66 -8.70
C TRP A 56 2.86 -8.61 -9.70
N TYR A 57 2.53 -8.49 -10.98
CA TYR A 57 3.07 -9.35 -12.03
C TYR A 57 4.58 -9.18 -12.27
N ARG A 58 5.19 -8.07 -11.81
CA ARG A 58 6.64 -7.80 -11.91
C ARG A 58 7.41 -8.23 -10.67
N ILE A 59 6.73 -8.52 -9.56
CA ILE A 59 7.40 -8.83 -8.29
C ILE A 59 8.28 -10.07 -8.42
N LEU A 60 7.79 -11.13 -9.06
CA LEU A 60 8.56 -12.36 -9.26
C LEU A 60 9.80 -12.17 -10.12
N GLY A 61 9.80 -11.22 -11.07
CA GLY A 61 10.98 -10.90 -11.86
C GLY A 61 12.01 -10.03 -11.10
N ARG A 62 11.61 -9.39 -10.00
CA ARG A 62 12.51 -8.57 -9.17
C ARG A 62 13.08 -9.33 -7.98
N ILE A 63 12.31 -10.25 -7.43
CA ILE A 63 12.78 -11.16 -6.39
C ILE A 63 13.60 -12.23 -7.11
N ARG A 64 14.92 -12.28 -6.85
CA ARG A 64 15.86 -13.23 -7.49
C ARG A 64 15.69 -14.68 -7.01
N GLU A 65 14.50 -15.05 -6.55
CA GLU A 65 14.26 -16.33 -5.87
C GLU A 65 13.15 -17.11 -6.58
N ASP A 66 13.31 -18.44 -6.61
CA ASP A 66 12.41 -19.38 -7.31
C ASP A 66 11.13 -19.67 -6.51
N TYR A 67 10.47 -18.63 -6.00
CA TYR A 67 9.20 -18.80 -5.31
C TYR A 67 8.03 -18.73 -6.29
N GLY A 68 7.14 -19.71 -6.19
CA GLY A 68 5.87 -19.67 -6.90
C GLY A 68 5.01 -18.47 -6.46
N THR A 69 4.20 -17.94 -7.38
CA THR A 69 3.30 -16.79 -7.15
C THR A 69 2.43 -16.94 -5.90
N GLN A 70 1.95 -18.16 -5.62
CA GLN A 70 1.13 -18.46 -4.45
C GLN A 70 1.89 -18.38 -3.14
N ALA A 71 3.16 -18.82 -3.12
CA ALA A 71 4.01 -18.74 -1.93
C ALA A 71 4.28 -17.27 -1.58
N VAL A 72 4.65 -16.47 -2.58
CA VAL A 72 4.85 -15.02 -2.43
C VAL A 72 3.57 -14.34 -1.93
N SER A 73 2.41 -14.66 -2.51
CA SER A 73 1.13 -14.11 -2.04
C SER A 73 0.81 -14.50 -0.59
N THR A 74 1.14 -15.73 -0.18
CA THR A 74 0.90 -16.21 1.18
C THR A 74 1.81 -15.49 2.16
N ILE A 75 3.09 -15.34 1.81
CA ILE A 75 4.08 -14.60 2.61
C ILE A 75 3.63 -13.15 2.80
N PHE A 76 3.23 -12.44 1.74
CA PHE A 76 2.73 -11.07 1.87
C PHE A 76 1.53 -10.96 2.81
N LYS A 77 0.59 -11.90 2.72
CA LYS A 77 -0.56 -11.96 3.65
C LYS A 77 -0.11 -12.19 5.10
N LEU A 78 0.85 -13.07 5.34
CA LEU A 78 1.41 -13.34 6.66
C LEU A 78 2.15 -12.12 7.23
N LEU A 79 2.81 -11.34 6.37
CA LEU A 79 3.47 -10.08 6.74
C LEU A 79 2.48 -8.91 6.92
N GLY A 80 1.18 -9.11 6.67
CA GLY A 80 0.17 -8.07 6.79
C GLY A 80 0.09 -7.10 5.60
N TYR A 81 0.78 -7.39 4.49
CA TYR A 81 0.69 -6.58 3.28
C TYR A 81 -0.51 -6.99 2.42
N ILE A 82 -1.22 -6.00 1.90
CA ILE A 82 -2.38 -6.16 1.03
C ILE A 82 -2.12 -5.39 -0.28
N ARG A 83 -2.58 -5.95 -1.40
CA ARG A 83 -2.56 -5.26 -2.69
C ARG A 83 -3.44 -4.00 -2.60
N ARG A 84 -2.87 -2.84 -2.89
CA ARG A 84 -3.61 -1.58 -2.99
C ARG A 84 -3.64 -1.11 -4.44
N THR A 85 -4.81 -0.68 -4.87
CA THR A 85 -4.94 0.06 -6.13
C THR A 85 -4.46 1.48 -5.86
N ALA A 86 -3.41 1.91 -6.57
CA ALA A 86 -3.03 3.31 -6.55
C ALA A 86 -4.14 4.10 -7.26
N HIS A 87 -4.84 4.96 -6.53
CA HIS A 87 -5.73 5.92 -7.15
C HIS A 87 -4.90 6.90 -7.96
N LYS A 88 -5.33 7.19 -9.20
CA LYS A 88 -4.72 8.26 -9.98
C LYS A 88 -4.93 9.55 -9.20
N LYS A 89 -3.84 10.18 -8.77
CA LYS A 89 -3.91 11.51 -8.16
C LYS A 89 -4.34 12.46 -9.28
N GLY A 90 -5.53 13.04 -9.17
CA GLY A 90 -6.10 13.95 -10.18
C GLY A 90 -5.41 15.31 -10.25
N PHE A 91 -4.36 15.51 -9.46
CA PHE A 91 -3.68 16.77 -9.31
C PHE A 91 -2.33 16.75 -10.01
N SER A 92 -1.99 17.85 -10.66
CA SER A 92 -0.63 18.17 -11.07
C SER A 92 0.33 18.11 -9.87
N ASN A 93 1.50 17.51 -10.10
CA ASN A 93 2.62 17.47 -9.16
C ASN A 93 3.74 18.43 -9.59
N THR A 94 3.39 19.51 -10.32
CA THR A 94 4.35 20.60 -10.59
C THR A 94 4.74 21.23 -9.25
N PRO A 95 6.03 21.56 -9.03
CA PRO A 95 6.49 22.17 -7.79
C PRO A 95 5.71 23.44 -7.41
N GLU A 96 5.32 24.23 -8.41
CA GLU A 96 4.56 25.46 -8.25
C GLU A 96 3.16 25.19 -7.69
N ASP A 97 2.43 24.21 -8.25
CA ASP A 97 1.09 23.86 -7.75
C ASP A 97 1.15 23.27 -6.35
N MET A 98 2.21 22.52 -6.03
CA MET A 98 2.44 22.04 -4.67
C MET A 98 2.68 23.21 -3.70
N ARG A 99 3.52 24.17 -4.08
CA ARG A 99 3.79 25.38 -3.28
C ARG A 99 2.51 26.18 -3.06
N MET A 100 1.72 26.41 -4.10
CA MET A 100 0.45 27.13 -3.99
C MET A 100 -0.55 26.45 -3.06
N ARG A 101 -0.65 25.11 -3.12
CA ARG A 101 -1.51 24.35 -2.19
C ARG A 101 -1.04 24.47 -0.74
N VAL A 102 0.27 24.43 -0.49
CA VAL A 102 0.83 24.62 0.84
C VAL A 102 0.53 26.03 1.35
N LEU A 103 0.77 27.07 0.54
CA LEU A 103 0.48 28.45 0.89
C LEU A 103 -1.01 28.66 1.17
N PHE A 104 -1.89 28.12 0.33
CA PHE A 104 -3.33 28.17 0.55
C PHE A 104 -3.72 27.52 1.87
N TYR A 105 -3.15 26.35 2.18
CA TYR A 105 -3.41 25.65 3.44
C TYR A 105 -2.92 26.44 4.67
N GLU A 106 -1.70 26.97 4.62
CA GLU A 106 -1.16 27.79 5.71
C GLU A 106 -1.98 29.06 5.94
N ASN A 107 -2.42 29.72 4.86
CA ASN A 107 -3.34 30.85 4.97
C ASN A 107 -4.70 30.39 5.57
N ALA A 108 -5.26 29.28 5.10
CA ALA A 108 -6.54 28.77 5.57
C ALA A 108 -6.55 28.42 7.07
N LYS A 109 -5.41 28.07 7.67
CA LYS A 109 -5.30 27.86 9.13
C LYS A 109 -5.64 29.12 9.93
N THR A 110 -5.39 30.31 9.36
CA THR A 110 -5.66 31.60 10.03
C THR A 110 -7.11 32.04 9.91
N TRP A 111 -7.94 31.32 9.16
CA TRP A 111 -9.32 31.73 8.91
C TRP A 111 -10.19 31.59 10.17
N THR A 112 -10.90 32.66 10.50
CA THR A 112 -11.84 32.68 11.61
C THR A 112 -13.09 31.85 11.31
N ARG A 113 -13.77 31.38 12.36
CA ARG A 113 -15.03 30.63 12.25
C ARG A 113 -16.10 31.39 11.46
N THR A 114 -16.20 32.71 11.67
CA THR A 114 -17.14 33.59 10.95
C THR A 114 -16.86 33.63 9.46
N ARG A 115 -15.58 33.67 9.05
CA ARG A 115 -15.19 33.63 7.64
C ARG A 115 -15.56 32.30 7.00
N LEU A 116 -15.30 31.18 7.68
CA LEU A 116 -15.67 29.84 7.19
C LEU A 116 -17.19 29.70 6.98
N ASN A 117 -18.00 30.26 7.89
CA ASN A 117 -19.46 30.20 7.78
C ASN A 117 -20.03 31.04 6.63
N LYS A 118 -19.28 32.02 6.12
CA LYS A 118 -19.67 32.83 4.96
C LYS A 118 -19.23 32.21 3.63
N LEU A 119 -18.37 31.20 3.66
CA LEU A 119 -17.78 30.66 2.46
C LEU A 119 -18.75 29.66 1.80
N MET A 120 -19.13 29.94 0.56
CA MET A 120 -19.91 29.02 -0.27
C MET A 120 -19.02 28.43 -1.35
N PHE A 121 -18.98 27.10 -1.45
CA PHE A 121 -18.27 26.40 -2.51
C PHE A 121 -19.29 25.89 -3.53
N SER A 122 -18.97 26.07 -4.82
CA SER A 122 -19.66 25.41 -5.92
C SER A 122 -18.62 24.73 -6.80
N ASP A 123 -18.95 23.55 -7.31
CA ASP A 123 -18.14 22.83 -8.28
C ASP A 123 -19.07 22.17 -9.30
N GLU A 124 -18.61 22.12 -10.56
CA GLU A 124 -19.37 21.53 -11.65
C GLU A 124 -18.99 20.06 -11.80
N ILE A 125 -19.81 19.17 -11.26
CA ILE A 125 -19.72 17.75 -11.59
C ILE A 125 -20.38 17.54 -12.94
N ARG A 126 -19.60 17.20 -13.96
CA ARG A 126 -20.16 16.72 -15.22
C ARG A 126 -20.90 15.41 -14.95
N ALA A 127 -22.23 15.47 -14.94
CA ALA A 127 -23.06 14.29 -14.93
C ALA A 127 -22.75 13.50 -16.21
N ALA A 128 -22.08 12.36 -16.05
CA ALA A 128 -21.95 11.41 -17.14
C ALA A 128 -23.37 10.92 -17.47
N SER A 129 -23.97 11.46 -18.52
CA SER A 129 -25.19 10.90 -19.07
C SER A 129 -24.89 9.44 -19.42
N ALA A 130 -25.75 8.54 -18.97
CA ALA A 130 -25.54 7.09 -18.99
C ALA A 130 -25.04 6.57 -20.35
N ARG A 131 -23.72 6.46 -20.53
CA ARG A 131 -22.99 5.71 -21.56
C ARG A 131 -21.51 6.00 -21.39
N ASP A 132 -20.80 5.09 -20.74
CA ASP A 132 -19.39 4.80 -21.04
C ASP A 132 -19.03 3.42 -20.45
N SER A 133 -19.65 2.40 -21.04
CA SER A 133 -18.93 1.14 -21.23
C SER A 133 -17.69 1.44 -22.09
N PRO A 134 -16.51 0.91 -21.76
CA PRO A 134 -15.25 1.38 -22.33
C PRO A 134 -15.08 0.95 -23.79
N SER A 135 -15.43 1.80 -24.74
CA SER A 135 -14.90 1.71 -26.10
C SER A 135 -14.97 3.04 -26.85
N HIS A 136 -13.79 3.48 -27.32
CA HIS A 136 -13.53 4.36 -28.46
C HIS A 136 -13.46 5.90 -28.31
N LYS A 137 -12.21 6.37 -28.45
CA LYS A 137 -11.66 7.34 -29.43
C LYS A 137 -12.34 8.72 -29.60
N SER A 138 -11.52 9.74 -29.30
CA SER A 138 -11.31 11.02 -30.02
C SER A 138 -12.51 11.81 -30.56
N MET A 139 -12.68 13.05 -30.11
CA MET A 139 -12.49 14.28 -30.90
C MET A 139 -13.06 15.51 -30.18
N GLY A 140 -12.48 16.69 -30.47
CA GLY A 140 -13.23 17.94 -30.53
C GLY A 140 -12.95 18.97 -29.43
N LYS A 141 -11.92 19.80 -29.66
CA LYS A 141 -11.81 21.12 -29.02
C LYS A 141 -13.01 21.99 -29.42
N LYS A 142 -13.82 22.45 -28.47
CA LYS A 142 -14.62 23.67 -28.61
C LYS A 142 -14.57 24.46 -27.31
N GLY A 143 -14.09 25.69 -27.42
CA GLY A 143 -13.95 26.62 -26.30
C GLY A 143 -15.31 27.04 -25.76
N SER A 144 -15.43 27.05 -24.44
CA SER A 144 -16.49 27.75 -23.73
C SER A 144 -15.88 29.00 -23.11
N ARG A 145 -16.40 30.16 -23.49
CA ARG A 145 -16.16 31.43 -22.80
C ARG A 145 -17.28 31.57 -21.76
N CYS A 146 -16.97 31.32 -20.51
CA CYS A 146 -17.80 31.76 -19.39
C CYS A 146 -17.15 33.02 -18.84
N ALA A 147 -17.73 34.18 -19.14
CA ALA A 147 -17.41 35.42 -18.45
C ALA A 147 -18.08 35.34 -17.06
N ALA A 148 -17.27 35.26 -16.01
CA ALA A 148 -17.74 35.47 -14.65
C ALA A 148 -17.78 36.97 -14.39
N THR A 149 -18.96 37.51 -14.11
CA THR A 149 -19.11 38.85 -13.54
C THR A 149 -18.67 38.75 -12.07
N LEU A 150 -17.49 39.26 -11.76
CA LEU A 150 -17.02 39.42 -10.38
C LEU A 150 -17.66 40.67 -9.78
N ASP A 151 -18.15 40.58 -8.55
CA ASP A 151 -18.55 41.73 -7.75
C ASP A 151 -17.34 42.67 -7.55
N PRO A 152 -17.44 43.97 -7.87
CA PRO A 152 -16.31 44.91 -7.82
C PRO A 152 -15.82 45.26 -6.40
N GLU A 153 -16.46 44.75 -5.35
CA GLU A 153 -16.05 45.02 -3.96
C GLU A 153 -14.95 44.09 -3.43
N PHE A 154 -14.51 43.09 -4.20
CA PHE A 154 -13.44 42.17 -3.78
C PHE A 154 -12.03 42.56 -4.28
N GLU A 155 -11.86 43.78 -4.78
CA GLU A 155 -10.57 44.32 -5.22
C GLU A 155 -9.95 45.22 -4.16
N HIS A 156 -9.61 44.73 -2.96
CA HIS A 156 -8.61 45.38 -2.10
C HIS A 156 -8.19 44.48 -0.92
N GLU A 157 -7.62 43.31 -1.21
CA GLU A 157 -6.47 42.86 -0.40
C GLU A 157 -5.27 42.71 -1.34
N PRO A 158 -4.19 43.47 -1.14
CA PRO A 158 -3.00 43.32 -1.96
C PRO A 158 -2.44 41.93 -1.68
N TRP A 159 -2.49 41.05 -2.68
CA TRP A 159 -1.64 39.87 -2.73
C TRP A 159 -0.21 40.39 -2.67
N GLY A 160 0.36 40.40 -1.46
CA GLY A 160 1.68 40.93 -1.18
C GLY A 160 2.67 40.40 -2.20
N HIS A 161 3.51 41.30 -2.71
CA HIS A 161 4.60 41.00 -3.61
C HIS A 161 5.38 39.78 -3.08
N VAL A 162 5.28 38.65 -3.78
CA VAL A 162 5.98 37.43 -3.40
C VAL A 162 7.44 37.63 -3.80
N GLU A 163 8.24 38.13 -2.87
CA GLU A 163 9.69 38.08 -3.03
C GLU A 163 10.11 36.64 -3.29
N LYS A 164 10.93 36.45 -4.33
CA LYS A 164 11.56 35.17 -4.65
C LYS A 164 12.51 34.83 -3.50
N LEU A 165 12.02 34.11 -2.50
CA LEU A 165 12.87 33.46 -1.52
C LEU A 165 13.59 32.31 -2.23
N ASP A 166 14.89 32.49 -2.41
CA ASP A 166 15.80 31.46 -2.88
C ASP A 166 15.78 30.30 -1.87
N PHE A 167 15.32 29.15 -2.35
CA PHE A 167 15.23 27.93 -1.57
C PHE A 167 16.63 27.32 -1.45
N VAL A 168 17.28 27.50 -0.31
CA VAL A 168 18.48 26.73 0.06
C VAL A 168 18.01 25.34 0.46
N GLU A 169 18.32 24.36 -0.38
CA GLU A 169 18.03 22.94 -0.15
C GLU A 169 18.97 22.40 0.94
N GLU A 170 18.61 22.55 2.21
CA GLU A 170 19.27 21.82 3.29
C GLU A 170 18.87 20.35 3.22
N ARG A 171 19.76 19.51 2.66
CA ARG A 171 19.70 18.05 2.81
C ARG A 171 19.74 17.70 4.29
N PRO A 172 18.74 17.01 4.84
CA PRO A 172 18.86 16.45 6.18
C PRO A 172 19.86 15.29 6.14
N GLU A 173 20.98 15.45 6.83
CA GLU A 173 21.95 14.39 7.02
C GLU A 173 21.29 13.16 7.66
N HIS A 174 21.52 12.01 7.04
CA HIS A 174 21.12 10.71 7.55
C HIS A 174 21.81 10.46 8.91
N LYS A 175 21.04 10.57 9.99
CA LYS A 175 21.44 10.01 11.29
C LYS A 175 21.53 8.50 11.18
N LEU A 176 22.73 7.99 10.92
CA LEU A 176 23.10 6.60 11.14
C LEU A 176 22.82 6.25 12.61
N ARG A 177 22.03 5.21 12.86
CA ARG A 177 21.87 4.64 14.20
C ARG A 177 23.20 3.98 14.61
N PRO A 178 23.80 4.32 15.77
CA PRO A 178 24.90 3.55 16.32
C PRO A 178 24.33 2.39 17.14
N GLY A 179 24.84 1.17 16.92
CA GLY A 179 24.60 0.06 17.85
C GLY A 179 24.49 -1.33 17.23
N VAL A 180 25.54 -1.79 16.55
CA VAL A 180 25.85 -3.22 16.49
C VAL A 180 27.26 -3.35 17.07
N ARG A 181 27.36 -3.81 18.31
CA ARG A 181 28.64 -4.20 18.92
C ARG A 181 29.12 -5.47 18.24
N GLU A 182 30.35 -5.39 17.76
CA GLU A 182 31.15 -6.47 17.21
C GLU A 182 31.23 -7.63 18.20
N SER A 183 30.89 -8.83 17.75
CA SER A 183 31.18 -10.06 18.46
C SER A 183 32.66 -10.40 18.26
N GLU A 184 33.43 -10.25 19.33
CA GLU A 184 34.80 -10.75 19.52
C GLU A 184 34.95 -12.19 19.00
N THR A 185 35.80 -12.35 18.00
CA THR A 185 36.43 -13.61 17.63
C THR A 185 37.48 -13.95 18.69
N ARG A 186 37.22 -14.94 19.54
CA ARG A 186 38.25 -15.54 20.40
C ARG A 186 38.75 -16.81 19.75
N GLU A 187 39.96 -16.72 19.23
CA GLU A 187 40.71 -17.81 18.61
C GLU A 187 40.94 -18.94 19.61
N HIS A 188 40.64 -20.16 19.17
CA HIS A 188 41.09 -21.40 19.81
C HIS A 188 42.58 -21.58 19.50
N SER A 189 43.44 -21.29 20.48
CA SER A 189 44.81 -21.80 20.51
C SER A 189 44.79 -23.14 21.26
N VAL A 190 44.95 -24.23 20.50
CA VAL A 190 45.20 -25.58 21.02
C VAL A 190 46.69 -25.84 20.85
N MET A 191 47.43 -25.82 21.96
CA MET A 191 48.76 -26.44 22.07
C MET A 191 48.93 -27.02 23.48
N ASN A 192 48.79 -28.34 23.55
CA ASN A 192 49.56 -29.34 24.31
C ASN A 192 48.70 -30.54 24.71
#